data_AF-A0A482U376-F1
#
_entry.id   AF-A0A482U376-F1
#
_cell.length_a   1.000
_cell.length_b   1.000
_cell.length_c   1.000
_cell.angle_alpha   90.00
_cell.angle_beta   90.00
_cell.angle_gamma   90.00
#
_symmetry.space_group_name_H-M   'P 1'
#
loop_
_entity.id
_entity.type
_entity.pdbx_description
1 polymer ?
#
loop_
_entity_poly.entity_id
_entity_poly.type
_entity_poly.pdbx_seq_one_letter_code
_entity_poly.pdbx_strand_id
1 'polypeptide(L)'
;MTRQPSNLLPFPSNARSGYSAAVSLPGPLADAEMRAEMIRGLLCQLTDKGGAQTLDLRAHLLSYAAQELLNEMVVLYRRALGASAAQG
;
A
#
# COMPACT_ATOMS: atom_id res chain seq x y z
N MET A 1 42.81 2.32 -34.01
CA MET A 1 41.76 1.54 -33.32
C MET A 1 41.84 1.81 -31.83
N THR A 2 41.02 2.73 -31.31
CA THR A 2 40.92 3.00 -29.87
C THR A 2 39.51 2.62 -29.41
N ARG A 3 39.40 1.67 -28.47
CA ARG A 3 38.10 1.23 -27.94
C ARG A 3 37.54 2.31 -27.02
N GLN A 4 36.36 2.80 -27.36
CA GLN A 4 35.59 3.76 -26.58
C GLN A 4 34.98 3.07 -25.35
N PRO A 5 35.07 3.66 -24.13
CA PRO A 5 34.41 3.09 -22.95
C PRO A 5 32.90 3.35 -23.02
N SER A 6 32.10 2.32 -22.79
CA SER A 6 30.65 2.39 -22.77
C SER A 6 30.15 3.11 -21.50
N ASN A 7 29.46 4.23 -21.65
CA ASN A 7 28.87 5.02 -20.56
C ASN A 7 27.47 4.51 -20.13
N LEU A 8 27.26 3.19 -20.12
CA LEU A 8 26.00 2.62 -19.67
C LEU A 8 26.11 2.26 -18.19
N LEU A 9 25.39 3.00 -17.34
CA LEU A 9 25.15 2.60 -15.97
C LEU A 9 24.20 1.39 -15.99
N PRO A 10 24.48 0.30 -15.24
CA PRO A 10 23.57 -0.81 -15.14
C PRO A 10 22.22 -0.32 -14.58
N PHE A 11 21.13 -0.83 -15.15
CA PHE A 11 19.81 -0.63 -14.57
C PHE A 11 19.82 -1.14 -13.12
N PRO A 12 19.20 -0.41 -12.17
CA PRO A 12 19.12 -0.87 -10.79
C PRO A 12 18.32 -2.18 -10.76
N SER A 13 19.04 -3.28 -10.65
CA SER A 13 18.50 -4.61 -10.42
C SER A 13 18.04 -4.67 -8.98
N ASN A 14 16.81 -4.23 -8.74
CA ASN A 14 16.07 -4.59 -7.53
C ASN A 14 15.69 -6.07 -7.66
N ALA A 15 16.67 -6.96 -7.58
CA ALA A 15 16.43 -8.34 -7.22
C ALA A 15 15.87 -8.26 -5.80
N ARG A 16 14.53 -8.24 -5.70
CA ARG A 16 13.80 -8.26 -4.44
C ARG A 16 14.12 -9.60 -3.80
N SER A 17 15.21 -9.61 -3.03
CA SER A 17 15.67 -10.73 -2.23
C SER A 17 14.47 -11.29 -1.47
N GLY A 18 14.31 -12.60 -1.55
CA GLY A 18 13.13 -13.32 -1.09
C GLY A 18 12.72 -12.88 0.31
N TYR A 19 11.53 -12.29 0.39
CA TYR A 19 10.84 -12.13 1.67
C TYR A 19 10.13 -13.46 1.97
N SER A 20 10.92 -14.50 2.27
CA SER A 20 10.42 -15.64 3.05
C SER A 20 10.58 -15.28 4.52
N ALA A 21 9.77 -14.32 4.96
CA ALA A 21 9.47 -14.20 6.37
C ALA A 21 8.08 -14.81 6.51
N ALA A 22 8.01 -15.98 7.15
CA ALA A 22 6.81 -16.40 7.86
C ALA A 22 6.59 -15.39 8.99
N VAL A 23 6.21 -14.17 8.64
CA VAL A 23 5.65 -13.19 9.56
C VAL A 23 4.36 -13.85 10.02
N SER A 24 4.25 -14.13 11.31
CA SER A 24 2.95 -14.42 11.92
C SER A 24 2.00 -13.33 11.46
N LEU A 25 1.16 -13.65 10.47
CA LEU A 25 0.27 -12.67 9.88
C LEU A 25 -0.55 -12.12 11.03
N PRO A 26 -0.58 -10.78 11.22
CA PRO A 26 -1.50 -10.19 12.17
C PRO A 26 -2.89 -10.76 11.90
N GLY A 27 -3.62 -11.15 12.95
CA GLY A 27 -4.98 -11.65 12.76
C GLY A 27 -5.80 -10.65 11.91
N PRO A 28 -6.88 -11.09 11.26
CA PRO A 28 -7.68 -10.24 10.37
C PRO A 28 -8.05 -8.86 10.95
N LEU A 29 -8.17 -8.78 12.28
CA LEU A 29 -8.39 -7.54 13.03
C LEU A 29 -7.19 -6.59 13.00
N ALA A 30 -5.98 -7.07 13.26
CA ALA A 30 -4.77 -6.24 13.28
C ALA A 30 -4.41 -5.74 11.86
N ASP A 31 -4.65 -6.55 10.83
CA ASP A 31 -4.55 -6.11 9.43
C ASP A 31 -5.59 -5.03 9.11
N ALA A 32 -6.80 -5.15 9.67
CA ALA A 32 -7.86 -4.16 9.49
C ALA A 32 -7.53 -2.83 10.18
N GLU A 33 -7.00 -2.87 11.41
CA GLU A 33 -6.54 -1.68 12.14
C GLU A 33 -5.41 -0.94 11.41
N MET A 34 -4.42 -1.67 10.89
CA MET A 34 -3.33 -1.08 10.09
C MET A 34 -3.86 -0.34 8.86
N ARG A 35 -4.82 -0.92 8.14
CA ARG A 35 -5.40 -0.31 6.94
C ARG A 35 -6.28 0.90 7.27
N ALA A 36 -7.01 0.86 8.39
CA ALA A 36 -7.76 2.02 8.88
C ALA A 36 -6.82 3.20 9.17
N GLU A 37 -5.64 2.92 9.75
CA GLU A 37 -4.61 3.93 9.98
C GLU A 37 -4.07 4.54 8.68
N MET A 38 -3.83 3.70 7.66
CA MET A 38 -3.41 4.18 6.34
C MET A 38 -4.44 5.10 5.71
N ILE A 39 -5.73 4.73 5.74
CA ILE A 39 -6.83 5.56 5.22
C ILE A 39 -6.86 6.91 5.95
N ARG A 40 -6.71 6.92 7.28
CA ARG A 40 -6.62 8.14 8.07
C ARG A 40 -5.48 9.04 7.60
N GLY A 41 -4.30 8.48 7.35
CA GLY A 41 -3.15 9.21 6.82
C GLY A 41 -3.40 9.81 5.43
N LEU A 42 -4.08 9.09 4.53
CA LEU A 42 -4.45 9.61 3.20
C LEU A 42 -5.46 10.77 3.29
N LEU A 43 -6.43 10.68 4.21
CA LEU A 43 -7.40 11.74 4.48
C LEU A 43 -6.74 13.01 5.05
N CYS A 44 -5.80 12.85 5.99
CA CYS A 44 -5.01 13.97 6.49
C CYS A 44 -4.24 14.66 5.36
N GLN A 45 -3.65 13.88 4.46
CA GLN A 45 -2.93 14.38 3.28
C GLN A 45 -3.83 15.09 2.25
N LEU A 46 -5.12 14.78 2.20
CA LEU A 46 -6.11 15.48 1.37
C LEU A 46 -6.44 16.86 1.94
N THR A 47 -6.54 16.96 3.27
CA THR A 47 -6.87 18.22 3.96
C THR A 47 -5.67 19.17 4.10
N ASP A 48 -4.45 18.66 3.92
CA ASP A 48 -3.23 19.44 4.02
C ASP A 48 -3.09 20.37 2.79
N LYS A 49 -3.23 21.69 3.00
CA LYS A 49 -3.36 22.72 1.96
C LYS A 49 -2.04 23.09 1.28
N GLY A 50 -1.30 22.10 0.80
CA GLY A 50 -0.11 22.33 -0.03
C GLY A 50 -0.48 22.78 -1.44
N GLY A 51 -0.59 24.09 -1.67
CA GLY A 51 -0.61 24.73 -3.01
C GLY A 51 -1.84 24.40 -3.89
N ALA A 52 -2.72 25.37 -4.08
CA ALA A 52 -4.04 25.23 -4.69
C ALA A 52 -4.13 24.68 -6.14
N GLN A 53 -3.00 24.43 -6.82
CA GLN A 53 -2.96 23.99 -8.23
C GLN A 53 -2.72 22.49 -8.43
N THR A 54 -2.18 21.77 -7.44
CA THR A 54 -1.91 20.32 -7.52
C THR A 54 -2.88 19.48 -6.69
N LEU A 55 -3.80 20.14 -5.98
CA LEU A 55 -4.80 19.49 -5.13
C LEU A 55 -5.68 18.50 -5.89
N ASP A 56 -6.04 18.79 -7.15
CA ASP A 56 -7.01 17.96 -7.87
C ASP A 56 -6.45 16.59 -8.28
N LEU A 57 -5.22 16.55 -8.83
CA LEU A 57 -4.54 15.29 -9.18
C LEU A 57 -4.14 14.51 -7.92
N ARG A 58 -3.60 15.19 -6.90
CA ARG A 58 -3.25 14.55 -5.62
C ARG A 58 -4.49 13.95 -4.97
N ALA A 59 -5.62 14.68 -4.99
CA ALA A 59 -6.85 14.18 -4.44
C ALA A 59 -7.37 12.95 -5.18
N HIS A 60 -7.30 12.94 -6.51
CA HIS A 60 -7.69 11.80 -7.33
C HIS A 60 -6.85 10.55 -7.03
N LEU A 61 -5.52 10.71 -6.90
CA LEU A 61 -4.62 9.60 -6.58
C LEU A 61 -4.87 9.08 -5.16
N LEU A 62 -5.05 9.97 -4.19
CA LEU A 62 -5.35 9.59 -2.80
C LEU A 62 -6.72 8.92 -2.69
N SER A 63 -7.73 9.37 -3.45
CA SER A 63 -9.05 8.72 -3.47
C SER A 63 -8.99 7.32 -4.08
N TYR A 64 -8.21 7.12 -5.14
CA TYR A 64 -8.02 5.79 -5.73
C TYR A 64 -7.33 4.84 -4.74
N ALA A 65 -6.26 5.30 -4.09
CA ALA A 65 -5.57 4.51 -3.08
C ALA A 65 -6.46 4.17 -1.87
N ALA A 66 -7.28 5.11 -1.40
CA ALA A 66 -8.23 4.88 -0.33
C ALA A 66 -9.31 3.86 -0.71
N GLN A 67 -9.80 3.90 -1.96
CA GLN A 67 -10.81 2.97 -2.45
C GLN A 67 -10.30 1.53 -2.49
N GLU A 68 -9.07 1.31 -2.97
CA GLU A 68 -8.45 -0.02 -3.00
C GLU A 68 -8.24 -0.57 -1.59
N LEU A 69 -7.78 0.28 -0.66
CA LEU A 69 -7.66 -0.11 0.76
C LEU A 69 -9.00 -0.50 1.38
N LEU A 70 -10.08 0.23 1.06
CA LEU A 70 -11.44 -0.09 1.53
C LEU A 70 -11.95 -1.43 0.96
N ASN A 71 -11.68 -1.72 -0.30
CA ASN A 71 -12.03 -3.03 -0.90
C ASN A 71 -11.35 -4.19 -0.15
N GLU A 72 -10.07 -4.03 0.17
CA GLU A 72 -9.32 -5.03 0.93
C GLU A 72 -9.83 -5.16 2.37
N MET A 73 -10.24 -4.07 3.03
CA MET A 73 -10.88 -4.09 4.35
C MET A 73 -12.16 -4.93 4.38
N VAL A 74 -12.99 -4.84 3.34
CA VAL A 74 -14.22 -5.64 3.23
C VAL A 74 -13.92 -7.14 3.15
N VAL A 75 -12.83 -7.52 2.47
CA VAL A 75 -12.38 -8.92 2.39
C VAL A 75 -11.91 -9.41 3.75
N LEU A 76 -11.10 -8.61 4.45
CA LEU A 76 -10.61 -8.95 5.79
C LEU A 76 -11.75 -9.09 6.80
N TYR A 77 -12.72 -8.18 6.77
CA TYR A 77 -13.89 -8.25 7.64
C TYR A 77 -14.73 -9.50 7.38
N ARG A 78 -14.97 -9.85 6.11
CA ARG A 78 -15.66 -11.10 5.75
C ARG A 78 -14.90 -12.33 6.23
N ARG A 79 -13.58 -12.35 6.12
CA ARG A 79 -12.73 -13.45 6.62
C ARG A 79 -12.78 -13.55 8.15
N ALA A 80 -12.76 -12.42 8.85
CA ALA A 80 -12.88 -12.39 10.31
C ALA A 80 -14.22 -12.99 10.77
N LEU A 81 -15.33 -12.57 10.15
CA LEU A 81 -16.67 -13.11 10.43
C LEU A 81 -16.77 -14.61 10.10
N GLY A 82 -16.25 -15.03 8.94
CA GLY A 82 -16.26 -16.43 8.53
C GLY A 82 -15.39 -17.33 9.42
N ALA A 83 -14.23 -16.84 9.86
CA ALA A 83 -13.36 -17.56 10.79
C ALA A 83 -14.01 -17.70 12.17
N SER A 84 -14.72 -16.67 12.64
CA SER A 84 -15.47 -16.71 13.90
C SER A 84 -16.64 -17.70 13.86
N ALA A 85 -17.27 -17.91 12.70
CA ALA A 85 -18.37 -18.86 12.53
C ALA A 85 -17.91 -20.33 12.45
N ALA A 86 -16.66 -20.60 12.07
CA ALA A 86 -16.09 -21.95 12.00
C ALA A 86 -15.52 -22.45 13.34
N GLN A 87 -15.43 -21.59 14.35
CA GLN A 87 -14.92 -21.90 15.69
C GLN A 87 -16.04 -22.08 16.74
N GLY A 88 -17.30 -21.92 16.37
CA GLY A 88 -18.49 -22.20 17.19
C GLY A 88 -19.21 -23.44 16.71
#